data_AF-A0A7S0LQ19-F1
#
_entry.id   AF-A0A7S0LQ19-F1
#
_cell.length_a   1.000
_cell.length_b   1.000
_cell.length_c   1.000
_cell.angle_alpha   90.00
_cell.angle_beta   90.00
_cell.angle_gamma   90.00
#
_symmetry.space_group_name_H-M   'P 1'
#
loop_
_entity.id
_entity.type
_entity.pdbx_description
1 polymer ?
#
loop_
_entity_poly.entity_id
_entity_poly.type
_entity_poly.pdbx_seq_one_letter_code
_entity_poly.pdbx_strand_id
1 'polypeptide(L)'
;MRSPPFKVRDRPVDISGLTQLVELVHSEGALQSRAMAILNKLAIYGDEVALTAYAGSKAALELLVRQLRGQPDEQAVALSAISKLSAVQNARQLFVAAGGLEVMVAIAQKVPADATHILDNLAVIMSNFALPPHTEAAATAGAV
;
A
#
# COMPACT_ATOMS: atom_id res chain seq x y z
N MET A 1 21.61 -33.36 21.02
CA MET A 1 21.35 -33.04 19.60
C MET A 1 20.85 -31.60 19.51
N ARG A 2 21.65 -30.68 18.93
CA ARG A 2 21.23 -29.29 18.69
C ARG A 2 20.69 -29.22 17.26
N SER A 3 19.43 -28.85 17.08
CA SER A 3 18.87 -28.58 15.76
C SER A 3 19.64 -27.44 15.09
N PRO A 4 19.97 -27.54 13.80
CA PRO A 4 20.59 -26.44 13.08
C PRO A 4 19.58 -25.31 12.88
N PRO A 5 20.02 -24.04 12.87
CA PRO A 5 19.15 -22.91 12.58
C PRO A 5 18.69 -23.01 11.12
N PHE A 6 17.38 -22.96 10.90
CA PHE A 6 16.81 -22.73 9.57
C PHE A 6 17.35 -21.40 9.06
N LYS A 7 18.34 -21.43 8.18
CA LYS A 7 18.69 -20.29 7.34
C LYS A 7 17.48 -20.04 6.45
N VAL A 8 16.64 -19.08 6.84
CA VAL A 8 15.68 -18.45 5.94
C VAL A 8 16.52 -17.94 4.78
N ARG A 9 16.46 -18.64 3.66
CA ARG A 9 17.18 -18.25 2.45
C ARG A 9 16.60 -16.91 2.03
N ASP A 10 17.44 -15.87 2.02
CA ASP A 10 17.25 -14.64 1.24
C ASP A 10 17.11 -15.01 -0.24
N ARG A 11 15.99 -15.64 -0.61
CA ARG A 11 15.63 -15.81 -2.01
C ARG A 11 15.11 -14.46 -2.46
N PRO A 12 15.71 -13.84 -3.51
CA PRO A 12 15.14 -12.65 -4.09
C PRO A 12 13.71 -12.96 -4.49
N VAL A 13 12.78 -12.12 -4.03
CA VAL A 13 11.36 -12.27 -4.38
C VAL A 13 11.22 -12.03 -5.87
N ASP A 14 10.68 -13.02 -6.60
CA ASP A 14 10.41 -12.86 -8.03
C ASP A 14 9.22 -11.91 -8.22
N ILE A 15 9.53 -10.68 -8.66
CA ILE A 15 8.55 -9.63 -8.91
C ILE A 15 8.04 -9.62 -10.36
N SER A 16 8.49 -10.54 -11.23
CA SER A 16 8.16 -10.52 -12.66
C SER A 16 6.65 -10.57 -12.91
N GLY A 17 5.92 -11.41 -12.17
CA GLY A 17 4.46 -11.48 -12.23
C GLY A 17 3.78 -10.19 -11.76
N LEU A 18 4.33 -9.51 -10.75
CA LEU A 18 3.82 -8.22 -10.29
C LEU A 18 4.04 -7.12 -11.34
N THR A 19 5.21 -7.10 -11.99
CA THR A 19 5.51 -6.17 -13.09
C THR A 19 4.53 -6.34 -14.24
N GLN A 20 4.26 -7.57 -14.66
CA GLN A 20 3.27 -7.86 -15.71
C GLN A 20 1.86 -7.39 -15.32
N LEU A 21 1.46 -7.59 -14.06
CA LEU A 21 0.16 -7.09 -13.56
C LEU A 21 0.09 -5.56 -13.61
N VAL A 22 1.16 -4.86 -13.26
CA VAL A 22 1.24 -3.39 -13.36
C VAL A 22 1.15 -2.93 -14.82
N GLU A 23 1.79 -3.62 -15.76
CA GLU A 23 1.67 -3.33 -17.19
C GLU A 23 0.23 -3.53 -17.67
N LEU A 24 -0.42 -4.62 -17.25
CA LEU A 24 -1.81 -4.93 -17.62
C LEU A 24 -2.83 -3.93 -17.08
N VAL A 25 -2.54 -3.20 -15.99
CA VAL A 25 -3.39 -2.10 -15.51
C VAL A 25 -3.47 -0.94 -16.51
N HIS A 26 -2.49 -0.82 -17.42
CA HIS A 26 -2.50 0.18 -18.48
C HIS A 26 -3.18 -0.32 -19.77
N SER A 27 -3.67 -1.56 -19.77
CA SER A 27 -4.52 -2.07 -20.85
C SER A 27 -5.94 -1.47 -20.76
N GLU A 28 -6.82 -1.86 -21.69
CA GLU A 28 -8.21 -1.40 -21.70
C GLU A 28 -9.19 -2.51 -21.29
N GLY A 29 -10.35 -2.09 -20.78
CA GLY A 29 -11.49 -2.98 -20.52
C GLY A 29 -11.23 -4.03 -19.44
N ALA A 30 -11.66 -5.27 -19.72
CA ALA A 30 -11.68 -6.34 -18.71
C ALA A 30 -10.29 -6.74 -18.18
N LEU A 31 -9.23 -6.57 -18.98
CA LEU A 31 -7.86 -6.90 -18.55
C LEU A 31 -7.38 -5.94 -17.48
N GLN A 32 -7.61 -4.64 -17.67
CA GLN A 32 -7.29 -3.62 -16.68
C GLN A 32 -7.99 -3.87 -15.35
N SER A 33 -9.32 -4.07 -15.39
CA SER A 33 -10.10 -4.31 -14.17
C SER A 33 -9.64 -5.56 -13.42
N ARG A 34 -9.30 -6.63 -14.14
CA ARG A 34 -8.81 -7.88 -13.54
C ARG A 34 -7.41 -7.71 -12.95
N ALA A 35 -6.49 -7.08 -13.68
CA ALA A 35 -5.15 -6.81 -13.18
C ALA A 35 -5.19 -5.98 -11.89
N MET A 36 -6.02 -4.94 -11.88
CA MET A 36 -6.23 -4.11 -10.69
C MET A 36 -6.81 -4.90 -9.51
N ALA A 37 -7.82 -5.74 -9.77
CA ALA A 37 -8.41 -6.59 -8.73
C ALA A 37 -7.39 -7.59 -8.15
N ILE A 38 -6.51 -8.15 -8.98
CA ILE A 38 -5.45 -9.06 -8.53
C ILE A 38 -4.43 -8.30 -7.67
N LEU A 39 -3.96 -7.13 -8.12
CA LEU A 39 -3.03 -6.29 -7.35
C LEU A 39 -3.61 -5.93 -5.98
N ASN A 40 -4.87 -5.51 -5.93
CA ASN A 40 -5.53 -5.18 -4.68
C ASN A 40 -5.66 -6.39 -3.75
N LYS A 41 -5.98 -7.57 -4.29
CA LYS A 41 -6.01 -8.81 -3.50
C LYS A 41 -4.64 -9.20 -2.97
N LEU A 42 -3.58 -9.04 -3.76
CA LEU A 42 -2.20 -9.30 -3.30
C LEU A 42 -1.80 -8.35 -2.17
N ALA A 43 -2.17 -7.07 -2.25
CA ALA A 43 -1.86 -6.11 -1.20
C ALA A 43 -2.67 -6.33 0.10
N ILE A 44 -3.91 -6.81 0.00
CA ILE A 44 -4.81 -6.98 1.17
C ILE A 44 -4.65 -8.36 1.81
N TYR A 45 -4.52 -9.41 1.00
CA TYR A 45 -4.58 -10.81 1.42
C TYR A 45 -3.33 -11.62 1.07
N GLY A 46 -2.32 -10.99 0.45
CA GLY A 46 -1.07 -11.66 0.13
C GLY A 46 -0.32 -12.11 1.38
N ASP A 47 0.49 -13.15 1.22
CA ASP A 47 1.46 -13.55 2.23
C ASP A 47 2.63 -12.54 2.31
N GLU A 48 3.55 -12.77 3.24
CA GLU A 48 4.70 -11.88 3.44
C GLU A 48 5.56 -11.71 2.18
N VAL A 49 5.66 -12.76 1.34
CA VAL A 49 6.41 -12.71 0.08
C VAL A 49 5.72 -11.79 -0.91
N ALA A 50 4.40 -11.92 -1.08
CA ALA A 50 3.61 -11.05 -1.93
C ALA A 50 3.63 -9.59 -1.46
N LEU A 51 3.50 -9.36 -0.15
CA LEU A 51 3.58 -8.00 0.42
C LEU A 51 4.97 -7.39 0.23
N THR A 52 6.03 -8.18 0.38
CA THR A 52 7.41 -7.72 0.13
C THR A 52 7.65 -7.40 -1.34
N ALA A 53 7.18 -8.23 -2.27
CA ALA A 53 7.19 -7.93 -3.71
C ALA A 53 6.47 -6.61 -4.01
N TYR A 54 5.26 -6.45 -3.47
CA TYR A 54 4.43 -5.28 -3.68
C TYR A 54 5.11 -4.02 -3.12
N ALA A 55 5.61 -4.11 -1.89
CA ALA A 55 6.37 -3.05 -1.24
C ALA A 55 7.65 -2.68 -1.98
N GLY A 56 8.21 -3.57 -2.81
CA GLY A 56 9.35 -3.31 -3.69
C GLY A 56 8.99 -2.64 -5.02
N SER A 57 7.71 -2.62 -5.39
CA SER A 57 7.24 -2.07 -6.67
C SER A 57 6.72 -0.64 -6.52
N LYS A 58 7.57 0.33 -6.91
CA LYS A 58 7.19 1.75 -6.96
C LYS A 58 5.92 1.97 -7.80
N ALA A 59 5.85 1.36 -8.98
CA ALA A 59 4.71 1.53 -9.87
C ALA A 59 3.40 0.98 -9.26
N ALA A 60 3.46 -0.15 -8.53
CA ALA A 60 2.27 -0.68 -7.85
C ALA A 60 1.79 0.27 -6.73
N LEU A 61 2.71 0.85 -5.95
CA LEU A 61 2.35 1.84 -4.93
C LEU A 61 1.82 3.15 -5.53
N GLU A 62 2.36 3.61 -6.65
CA GLU A 62 1.83 4.77 -7.38
C GLU A 62 0.40 4.52 -7.88
N LEU A 63 0.07 3.30 -8.29
CA LEU A 63 -1.29 2.91 -8.64
C LEU A 63 -2.24 3.01 -7.44
N LEU A 64 -1.82 2.57 -6.25
CA LEU A 64 -2.63 2.73 -5.02
C LEU A 64 -2.84 4.21 -4.66
N VAL A 65 -1.80 5.04 -4.77
CA VAL A 65 -1.93 6.50 -4.55
C VAL A 65 -2.88 7.13 -5.57
N ARG A 66 -2.87 6.65 -6.82
CA ARG A 66 -3.86 7.08 -7.83
C ARG A 66 -5.27 6.67 -7.45
N GLN A 67 -5.47 5.44 -6.98
CA GLN A 67 -6.79 4.95 -6.53
C GLN A 67 -7.32 5.70 -5.30
N LEU A 68 -6.44 6.16 -4.40
CA LEU A 68 -6.85 7.05 -3.30
C LEU A 68 -7.48 8.36 -3.80
N ARG A 69 -7.11 8.84 -4.99
CA ARG A 69 -7.68 10.03 -5.63
C ARG A 69 -8.90 9.70 -6.51
N GLY A 70 -9.25 8.42 -6.60
CA GLY A 70 -10.29 7.89 -7.48
C GLY A 70 -11.69 7.94 -6.87
N GLN A 71 -12.55 7.03 -7.31
CA GLN A 71 -13.92 6.91 -6.80
C GLN A 71 -13.93 6.31 -5.38
N PRO A 72 -15.02 6.49 -4.58
CA PRO A 72 -15.09 5.99 -3.20
C PRO A 72 -14.75 4.50 -3.05
N ASP A 73 -15.18 3.66 -3.99
CA ASP A 73 -14.88 2.22 -3.96
C ASP A 73 -13.39 1.94 -4.21
N GLU A 74 -12.76 2.67 -5.13
CA GLU A 74 -11.31 2.56 -5.39
C GLU A 74 -10.50 3.05 -4.19
N GLN A 75 -10.94 4.14 -3.60
CA GLN A 75 -10.33 4.73 -2.41
C GLN A 75 -10.40 3.77 -1.22
N ALA A 76 -11.56 3.15 -0.96
CA ALA A 76 -11.73 2.20 0.13
C ALA A 76 -10.80 0.99 -0.03
N VAL A 77 -10.72 0.43 -1.24
CA VAL A 77 -9.82 -0.70 -1.53
C VAL A 77 -8.36 -0.29 -1.39
N ALA A 78 -7.97 0.89 -1.88
CA ALA A 78 -6.62 1.40 -1.74
C ALA A 78 -6.23 1.62 -0.28
N LEU A 79 -7.13 2.17 0.55
CA LEU A 79 -6.89 2.33 1.99
C LEU A 79 -6.68 0.98 2.69
N SER A 80 -7.46 -0.05 2.35
CA SER A 80 -7.26 -1.40 2.90
C SER A 80 -5.92 -2.02 2.45
N ALA A 81 -5.51 -1.79 1.21
CA ALA A 81 -4.20 -2.24 0.72
C ALA A 81 -3.05 -1.52 1.44
N ILE A 82 -3.15 -0.19 1.57
CA ILE A 82 -2.13 0.64 2.21
C ILE A 82 -2.04 0.35 3.71
N SER A 83 -3.14 0.04 4.39
CA SER A 83 -3.09 -0.33 5.82
C SER A 83 -2.22 -1.56 6.07
N LYS A 84 -2.25 -2.55 5.16
CA LYS A 84 -1.35 -3.71 5.19
C LYS A 84 0.08 -3.34 4.82
N LEU A 85 0.27 -2.64 3.70
CA LEU A 85 1.60 -2.29 3.19
C LEU A 85 2.34 -1.31 4.10
N SER A 86 1.62 -0.46 4.85
CA SER A 86 2.21 0.53 5.77
C SER A 86 3.00 -0.11 6.91
N ALA A 87 2.82 -1.40 7.19
CA ALA A 87 3.68 -2.14 8.12
C ALA A 87 5.11 -2.33 7.58
N VAL A 88 5.28 -2.34 6.25
CA VAL A 88 6.57 -2.55 5.58
C VAL A 88 7.29 -1.22 5.36
N GLN A 89 8.52 -1.11 5.86
CA GLN A 89 9.30 0.14 5.78
C GLN A 89 9.52 0.64 4.35
N ASN A 90 9.86 -0.26 3.42
CA ASN A 90 10.09 0.12 2.03
C ASN A 90 8.82 0.67 1.35
N ALA A 91 7.66 0.07 1.65
CA ALA A 91 6.39 0.56 1.15
C ALA A 91 6.07 1.97 1.68
N ARG A 92 6.34 2.23 2.97
CA ARG A 92 6.17 3.58 3.53
C ARG A 92 7.04 4.61 2.81
N GLN A 93 8.32 4.31 2.60
CA GLN A 93 9.25 5.19 1.88
C GLN A 93 8.74 5.54 0.48
N LEU A 94 8.37 4.52 -0.30
CA LEU A 94 7.85 4.71 -1.67
C LEU A 94 6.50 5.43 -1.68
N PHE A 95 5.62 5.15 -0.72
CA PHE A 95 4.32 5.82 -0.58
C PHE A 95 4.49 7.32 -0.29
N VAL A 96 5.40 7.69 0.61
CA VAL A 96 5.76 9.11 0.85
C VAL A 96 6.31 9.73 -0.43
N ALA A 97 7.23 9.05 -1.12
CA ALA A 97 7.84 9.58 -2.35
C ALA A 97 6.80 9.80 -3.48
N ALA A 98 5.70 9.04 -3.47
CA ALA A 98 4.59 9.19 -4.40
C ALA A 98 3.58 10.29 -3.99
N GLY A 99 3.83 11.04 -2.91
CA GLY A 99 2.92 12.06 -2.39
C GLY A 99 1.64 11.47 -1.80
N GLY A 100 1.74 10.27 -1.21
CA GLY A 100 0.59 9.56 -0.66
C GLY A 100 0.09 10.13 0.66
N LEU A 101 0.96 10.76 1.46
CA LEU A 101 0.59 11.32 2.77
C LEU A 101 -0.36 12.51 2.63
N GLU A 102 -0.12 13.41 1.69
CA GLU A 102 -0.96 14.58 1.43
C GLU A 102 -2.37 14.16 0.98
N VAL A 103 -2.45 13.13 0.15
CA VAL A 103 -3.73 12.56 -0.28
C VAL A 103 -4.47 11.96 0.91
N MET A 104 -3.76 11.25 1.78
CA MET A 104 -4.34 10.59 2.94
C MET A 104 -4.86 11.58 3.98
N VAL A 105 -4.13 12.67 4.24
CA VAL A 105 -4.60 13.75 5.12
C VAL A 105 -5.84 14.43 4.52
N ALA A 106 -5.83 14.70 3.21
CA ALA A 106 -6.99 15.27 2.53
C ALA A 106 -8.23 14.37 2.58
N ILE A 107 -8.03 13.04 2.57
CA ILE A 107 -9.10 12.07 2.81
C ILE A 107 -9.59 12.17 4.25
N ALA A 108 -8.69 12.07 5.23
CA ALA A 108 -9.05 12.08 6.65
C ALA A 108 -9.88 13.31 7.05
N GLN A 109 -9.60 14.48 6.45
CA GLN A 109 -10.36 15.71 6.69
C GLN A 109 -11.79 15.71 6.14
N LYS A 110 -12.10 14.84 5.18
CA LYS A 110 -13.40 14.78 4.48
C LYS A 110 -14.24 13.57 4.89
N VAL A 111 -13.63 12.60 5.57
CA VAL A 111 -14.30 11.36 5.95
C VAL A 111 -15.33 11.63 7.05
N PRO A 112 -16.60 11.22 6.86
CA PRO A 112 -17.63 11.31 7.90
C PRO A 112 -17.26 10.52 9.16
N ALA A 113 -17.67 11.01 10.33
CA ALA A 113 -17.38 10.38 11.62
C ALA A 113 -18.00 8.97 11.78
N ASP A 114 -19.05 8.65 11.02
CA ASP A 114 -19.72 7.35 11.01
C ASP A 114 -19.09 6.34 10.04
N ALA A 115 -18.12 6.75 9.22
CA ALA A 115 -17.38 5.88 8.31
C ALA A 115 -16.24 5.12 9.02
N THR A 116 -16.60 4.35 10.06
CA THR A 116 -15.67 3.70 11.00
C THR A 116 -14.59 2.86 10.31
N HIS A 117 -14.94 2.06 9.31
CA HIS A 117 -13.97 1.24 8.57
C HIS A 117 -12.88 2.07 7.86
N ILE A 118 -13.24 3.25 7.34
CA ILE A 118 -12.28 4.14 6.69
C ILE A 118 -11.38 4.79 7.74
N LEU A 119 -11.97 5.25 8.84
CA LEU A 119 -11.25 5.84 9.97
C LEU A 119 -10.28 4.84 10.62
N ASP A 120 -10.65 3.58 10.77
CA ASP A 120 -9.78 2.52 11.31
C ASP A 120 -8.57 2.28 10.41
N ASN A 121 -8.77 2.18 9.10
CA ASN A 121 -7.66 2.06 8.15
C ASN A 121 -6.75 3.29 8.20
N LEU A 122 -7.32 4.50 8.21
CA LEU A 122 -6.55 5.73 8.35
C LEU A 122 -5.75 5.75 9.66
N ALA A 123 -6.35 5.41 10.79
CA ALA A 123 -5.67 5.38 12.08
C ALA A 123 -4.49 4.40 12.07
N VAL A 124 -4.67 3.20 11.51
CA VAL A 124 -3.58 2.22 11.35
C VAL A 124 -2.46 2.80 10.49
N ILE A 125 -2.79 3.33 9.32
CA ILE A 125 -1.78 3.86 8.40
C ILE A 125 -1.03 5.02 9.05
N MET A 126 -1.74 6.01 9.59
CA MET A 126 -1.15 7.18 10.22
C MET A 126 -0.27 6.81 11.42
N SER A 127 -0.65 5.79 12.20
CA SER A 127 0.18 5.31 13.31
C SER A 127 1.53 4.76 12.84
N ASN A 128 1.58 4.11 11.67
CA ASN A 128 2.81 3.61 11.07
C ASN A 128 3.69 4.72 10.47
N PHE A 129 3.11 5.85 10.08
CA PHE A 129 3.84 7.03 9.59
C PHE A 129 4.22 8.02 10.72
N ALA A 130 3.58 7.91 11.88
CA ALA A 130 3.96 8.64 13.10
C ALA A 130 5.27 8.11 13.74
N LEU A 131 5.87 7.07 13.16
CA LEU A 131 7.14 6.51 13.57
C LEU A 131 8.30 7.00 12.67
N PRO A 132 9.51 7.21 13.20
CA PRO A 132 10.68 7.49 12.39
C PRO A 132 10.90 6.44 11.28
N PRO A 133 11.40 6.83 10.10
CA PRO A 133 11.88 8.17 9.72
C PRO A 133 10.80 9.09 9.12
N HIS A 134 9.51 8.74 9.19
CA HIS A 134 8.46 9.42 8.41
C HIS A 134 7.72 10.53 9.15
N THR A 135 8.07 10.79 10.41
CA THR A 135 7.44 11.81 11.26
C THR A 135 7.45 13.21 10.65
N GLU A 136 8.56 13.62 10.04
CA GLU A 136 8.68 14.94 9.39
C GLU A 136 7.81 15.04 8.14
N ALA A 137 7.76 13.98 7.33
CA ALA A 137 6.90 13.91 6.16
C ALA A 137 5.41 13.93 6.55
N ALA A 138 5.04 13.22 7.61
CA ALA A 138 3.70 13.26 8.18
C ALA A 138 3.33 14.68 8.65
N ALA A 139 4.22 15.34 9.40
CA ALA A 139 4.00 16.72 9.84
C ALA A 139 3.84 17.70 8.68
N THR A 140 4.68 17.58 7.66
CA THR A 140 4.62 18.43 6.46
C THR A 140 3.31 18.24 5.69
N ALA A 141 2.78 17.01 5.66
CA ALA A 141 1.49 16.72 5.05
C ALA A 141 0.27 17.19 5.87
N GLY A 142 0.47 17.69 7.09
CA GLY A 142 -0.60 18.15 7.99
C GLY A 142 -1.23 17.05 8.84
N ALA A 143 -0.47 15.99 9.16
CA ALA A 143 -0.91 14.87 9.97
C ALA A 143 -0.97 15.12 11.49
N VAL A 144 -0.26 16.15 11.96
CA VAL A 144 -0.10 16.52 13.38
C VAL A 144 -0.41 17.98 13.61
#